data_AF-S4P9S8-F1
#
_entry.id   AF-S4P9S8-F1
#
_cell.length_a   1.000
_cell.length_b   1.000
_cell.length_c   1.000
_cell.angle_alpha   90.00
_cell.angle_beta   90.00
_cell.angle_gamma   90.00
#
_symmetry.space_group_name_H-M   'P 1'
#
loop_
_entity.id
_entity.type
_entity.pdbx_description
1 polymer ?
#
loop_
_entity_poly.entity_id
_entity_poly.type
_entity_poly.pdbx_seq_one_letter_code
_entity_poly.pdbx_strand_id
1 'polypeptide(L)'
;GGTGASSWTGIKSAGLPWELGIAETHQVLVLNDLRSRVVVQADGQIRTGFDVMVAALLGADEFGFSTAPLIALGCTMMRKCHLNTCPVGIATQDPVLRKKFA
;
A
#
# COMPACT_ATOMS: atom_id res chain seq x y z
N GLY A 1 -0.22 -5.09 -1.69
CA GLY A 1 -0.89 -3.85 -1.21
C GLY A 1 -2.34 -4.12 -0.84
N GLY A 2 -3.10 -3.07 -0.49
CA GLY A 2 -4.56 -3.14 -0.31
C GLY A 2 -5.31 -2.99 -1.64
N THR A 3 -6.59 -3.37 -1.67
CA THR A 3 -7.48 -3.15 -2.83
C THR A 3 -8.92 -2.96 -2.38
N GLY A 4 -9.69 -2.17 -3.13
CA GLY A 4 -11.14 -2.04 -2.96
C GLY A 4 -11.92 -3.24 -3.53
N ALA A 5 -11.41 -3.83 -4.62
CA ALA A 5 -12.02 -4.96 -5.32
C ALA A 5 -10.93 -5.75 -6.08
N SER A 6 -10.85 -7.06 -5.84
CA SER A 6 -9.96 -7.98 -6.57
C SER A 6 -10.46 -9.40 -6.39
N SER A 7 -10.08 -10.30 -7.28
CA SER A 7 -10.27 -11.74 -7.05
C SER A 7 -9.49 -12.18 -5.81
N TRP A 8 -10.01 -13.20 -5.12
CA TRP A 8 -9.35 -13.77 -3.94
C TRP A 8 -7.99 -14.38 -4.30
N THR A 9 -7.92 -15.06 -5.44
CA THR A 9 -6.69 -15.66 -5.97
C THR A 9 -5.64 -14.58 -6.26
N GLY A 10 -6.02 -13.45 -6.85
CA GLY A 10 -5.09 -12.33 -7.05
C GLY A 10 -4.51 -11.79 -5.75
N ILE A 11 -5.33 -11.68 -4.70
CA ILE A 11 -4.87 -11.20 -3.38
C ILE A 11 -3.94 -12.20 -2.69
N LYS A 12 -4.16 -13.51 -2.89
CA LYS A 12 -3.47 -14.56 -2.12
C LYS A 12 -2.32 -15.23 -2.85
N SER A 13 -2.28 -15.14 -4.18
CA SER A 13 -1.40 -15.96 -5.01
C SER A 13 -0.56 -15.16 -6.00
N ALA A 14 -0.72 -13.83 -6.06
CA ALA A 14 0.08 -12.97 -6.92
C ALA A 14 0.85 -11.93 -6.08
N GLY A 15 2.13 -11.74 -6.42
CA GLY A 15 3.03 -10.79 -5.76
C GLY A 15 4.11 -11.46 -4.90
N LEU A 16 5.09 -10.66 -4.51
CA LEU A 16 6.20 -11.02 -3.64
C LEU A 16 6.36 -9.95 -2.54
N PRO A 17 7.09 -10.25 -1.44
CA PRO A 17 7.46 -9.25 -0.45
C PRO A 17 8.23 -8.09 -1.10
N TRP A 18 7.93 -6.86 -0.67
CA TRP A 18 8.52 -5.66 -1.27
C TRP A 18 10.02 -5.56 -0.96
N GLU A 19 10.46 -6.17 0.13
CA GLU A 19 11.87 -6.21 0.57
C GLU A 19 12.76 -6.80 -0.53
N LEU A 20 12.29 -7.86 -1.19
CA LEU A 20 13.02 -8.50 -2.29
C LEU A 20 13.08 -7.59 -3.52
N GLY A 21 11.92 -7.08 -3.95
CA GLY A 21 11.82 -6.26 -5.15
C GLY A 21 12.56 -4.93 -5.04
N ILE A 22 12.51 -4.26 -3.89
CA ILE A 22 13.22 -3.00 -3.64
C ILE A 22 14.74 -3.24 -3.63
N ALA A 23 15.21 -4.26 -2.92
CA ALA A 23 16.64 -4.56 -2.86
C ALA A 23 17.19 -4.94 -4.25
N GLU A 24 16.47 -5.79 -5.00
CA GLU A 24 16.86 -6.18 -6.35
C GLU A 24 16.87 -4.97 -7.30
N THR A 25 15.82 -4.15 -7.27
CA THR A 25 15.73 -2.93 -8.09
C THR A 25 16.89 -1.98 -7.80
N HIS A 26 17.19 -1.74 -6.52
CA HIS A 26 18.32 -0.91 -6.13
C HIS A 26 19.64 -1.47 -6.66
N GLN A 27 19.92 -2.75 -6.41
CA GLN A 27 21.16 -3.41 -6.83
C GLN A 27 21.34 -3.36 -8.34
N VAL A 28 20.30 -3.70 -9.12
CA VAL A 28 20.36 -3.70 -10.58
C VAL A 28 20.56 -2.30 -11.13
N LEU A 29 19.89 -1.28 -10.57
CA LEU A 29 20.09 0.10 -10.99
C LEU A 29 21.50 0.62 -10.69
N VAL A 30 22.07 0.25 -9.54
CA VAL A 30 23.46 0.60 -9.17
C VAL A 30 24.45 -0.08 -10.10
N LEU A 31 24.28 -1.38 -10.35
CA LEU A 31 25.15 -2.16 -11.25
C LEU A 31 25.21 -1.60 -12.67
N ASN A 32 24.18 -0.88 -13.11
CA ASN A 32 24.08 -0.31 -14.45
C ASN A 32 24.31 1.22 -14.50
N ASP A 33 24.75 1.85 -13.41
CA ASP A 33 24.94 3.30 -13.31
C ASP A 33 23.66 4.12 -13.66
N LEU A 34 22.51 3.56 -13.29
CA LEU A 34 21.19 4.15 -13.52
C LEU A 34 20.52 4.65 -12.23
N ARG A 35 21.04 4.29 -11.06
CA ARG A 35 20.35 4.54 -9.77
C ARG A 35 20.08 6.02 -9.47
N SER A 36 20.96 6.91 -9.90
CA SER A 36 20.84 8.36 -9.72
C SER A 36 19.76 9.00 -10.60
N ARG A 37 19.21 8.28 -11.58
CA ARG A 37 18.28 8.81 -12.58
C ARG A 37 16.81 8.64 -12.19
N VAL A 38 16.54 7.87 -11.13
CA VAL A 38 15.18 7.49 -10.74
C VAL A 38 15.02 7.53 -9.22
N VAL A 39 13.78 7.80 -8.79
CA VAL A 39 13.33 7.66 -7.41
C VAL A 39 12.71 6.28 -7.25
N VAL A 40 13.17 5.51 -6.26
CA VAL A 40 12.63 4.18 -5.96
C VAL A 40 11.64 4.30 -4.80
N GLN A 41 10.35 4.07 -5.04
CA GLN A 41 9.31 4.13 -4.01
C GLN A 41 8.92 2.73 -3.52
N ALA A 42 8.79 2.56 -2.19
CA ALA A 42 8.23 1.36 -1.58
C ALA A 42 6.81 1.61 -1.03
N ASP A 43 5.85 0.73 -1.35
CA ASP A 43 4.57 0.56 -0.63
C ASP A 43 4.33 -0.95 -0.48
N GLY A 44 3.62 -1.34 0.58
CA GLY A 44 3.31 -2.73 0.84
C GLY A 44 3.00 -2.99 2.30
N GLN A 45 1.91 -2.40 2.82
CA GLN A 45 1.57 -2.52 4.26
C GLN A 45 2.64 -1.95 5.20
N ILE A 46 3.36 -0.92 4.76
CA ILE A 46 4.21 -0.09 5.61
C ILE A 46 3.31 0.61 6.64
N ARG A 47 3.58 0.38 7.93
CA ARG A 47 2.71 0.86 9.03
C ARG A 47 3.49 1.54 10.15
N THR A 48 4.77 1.23 10.29
CA THR A 48 5.60 1.68 11.41
C THR A 48 6.83 2.43 10.91
N GLY A 49 7.46 3.21 11.79
CA GLY A 49 8.76 3.82 11.48
C GLY A 49 9.85 2.79 11.21
N PHE A 50 9.75 1.59 11.80
CA PHE A 50 10.69 0.50 11.52
C PHE A 50 10.58 0.04 10.06
N ASP A 51 9.36 -0.15 9.55
CA ASP A 51 9.15 -0.54 8.14
C ASP A 51 9.75 0.49 7.18
N VAL A 52 9.58 1.78 7.49
CA VAL A 52 10.18 2.89 6.72
C VAL A 52 11.70 2.79 6.72
N MET A 53 12.31 2.59 7.89
CA MET A 53 13.77 2.48 8.00
C MET A 53 14.32 1.26 7.27
N VAL A 54 13.63 0.11 7.34
CA VAL A 54 14.03 -1.09 6.57
C VAL A 54 13.95 -0.80 5.08
N ALA A 55 12.86 -0.20 4.59
CA ALA A 55 12.73 0.16 3.18
C ALA A 55 13.83 1.14 2.71
N ALA A 56 14.16 2.14 3.53
CA ALA A 56 15.25 3.08 3.25
C ALA A 56 16.60 2.35 3.12
N LEU A 57 16.92 1.46 4.06
CA LEU A 57 18.16 0.68 4.07
C LEU A 57 18.26 -0.29 2.88
N LEU A 58 17.13 -0.79 2.40
CA LEU A 58 17.07 -1.64 1.20
C LEU A 58 17.12 -0.85 -0.11
N GLY A 59 17.10 0.49 -0.04
CA GLY A 59 17.37 1.37 -1.17
C GLY A 59 16.18 2.15 -1.71
N ALA A 60 15.06 2.23 -0.99
CA ALA A 60 13.94 3.10 -1.31
C ALA A 60 14.23 4.56 -0.92
N ASP A 61 13.81 5.49 -1.77
CA ASP A 61 13.88 6.94 -1.57
C ASP A 61 12.55 7.50 -1.00
N GLU A 62 11.43 6.85 -1.33
CA GLU A 62 10.08 7.29 -0.97
C GLU A 62 9.23 6.13 -0.42
N PHE A 63 8.22 6.48 0.39
CA PHE A 63 7.38 5.51 1.09
C PHE A 63 5.90 5.83 0.89
N GLY A 64 5.19 4.92 0.24
CA GLY A 64 3.75 4.99 0.05
C GLY A 64 3.00 4.41 1.23
N PHE A 65 2.01 5.15 1.73
CA PHE A 65 1.09 4.70 2.76
C PHE A 65 -0.33 4.70 2.23
N SER A 66 -0.97 3.53 2.29
CA SER A 66 -2.35 3.35 1.79
C SER A 66 -3.30 2.94 2.91
N THR A 67 -3.16 1.71 3.42
CA THR A 67 -4.11 1.16 4.42
C THR A 67 -4.02 1.87 5.78
N ALA A 68 -2.84 2.26 6.23
CA ALA A 68 -2.68 2.92 7.53
C ALA A 68 -3.43 4.29 7.60
N PRO A 69 -3.30 5.19 6.61
CA PRO A 69 -4.14 6.39 6.53
C PRO A 69 -5.64 6.09 6.50
N LEU A 70 -6.08 5.07 5.75
CA LEU A 70 -7.51 4.69 5.74
C LEU A 70 -7.99 4.25 7.12
N ILE A 71 -7.17 3.53 7.89
CA ILE A 71 -7.49 3.15 9.27
C ILE A 71 -7.56 4.39 10.16
N ALA A 72 -6.62 5.32 10.02
CA ALA A 72 -6.63 6.58 10.77
C ALA A 72 -7.89 7.42 10.48
N LEU A 73 -8.40 7.36 9.24
CA LEU A 73 -9.66 7.97 8.81
C LEU A 73 -10.92 7.18 9.25
N GLY A 74 -10.77 6.06 9.98
CA GLY A 74 -11.89 5.31 10.56
C GLY A 74 -12.19 3.96 9.90
N CYS A 75 -11.34 3.46 8.98
CA CYS A 75 -11.54 2.12 8.39
C CYS A 75 -11.45 1.04 9.47
N THR A 76 -12.54 0.30 9.67
CA THR A 76 -12.65 -0.79 10.63
C THR A 76 -12.24 -2.16 10.07
N MET A 77 -11.60 -2.20 8.90
CA MET A 77 -11.12 -3.43 8.25
C MET A 77 -12.22 -4.49 7.98
N MET A 78 -13.45 -4.05 7.67
CA MET A 78 -14.60 -4.93 7.36
C MET A 78 -14.44 -5.77 6.07
N ARG A 79 -13.58 -5.32 5.14
CA ARG A 79 -13.28 -6.00 3.85
C ARG A 79 -14.49 -6.18 2.90
N LYS A 80 -15.47 -5.27 2.96
CA LYS A 80 -16.62 -5.20 2.04
C LYS A 80 -16.58 -4.00 1.09
N CYS A 81 -15.38 -3.48 0.80
CA CYS A 81 -15.20 -2.27 0.01
C CYS A 81 -15.85 -2.36 -1.39
N HIS A 82 -15.79 -3.54 -2.02
CA HIS A 82 -16.39 -3.82 -3.33
C HIS A 82 -17.92 -3.90 -3.34
N LEU A 83 -18.58 -3.97 -2.18
CA LEU A 83 -20.03 -4.11 -2.09
C LEU A 83 -20.77 -2.77 -1.95
N ASN A 84 -20.05 -1.65 -1.95
CA ASN A 84 -20.61 -0.32 -1.74
C ASN A 84 -21.26 -0.11 -0.34
N THR A 85 -21.04 -1.02 0.62
CA THR A 85 -21.67 -1.01 1.95
C THR A 85 -20.72 -0.61 3.08
N CYS A 86 -19.78 0.33 2.84
CA CYS A 86 -18.84 0.74 3.88
C CYS A 86 -19.57 1.42 5.05
N PRO A 87 -19.46 0.92 6.30
CA PRO A 87 -20.25 1.41 7.42
C PRO A 87 -19.79 2.79 7.93
N VAL A 88 -18.56 3.19 7.58
CA VAL A 88 -17.90 4.44 8.01
C VAL A 88 -17.73 5.44 6.87
N GLY A 89 -18.39 5.22 5.73
CA GLY A 89 -18.42 6.19 4.64
C GLY A 89 -17.14 6.32 3.80
N ILE A 90 -16.11 5.49 4.04
CA ILE A 90 -14.83 5.55 3.30
C ILE A 90 -14.96 4.98 1.88
N ALA A 91 -15.31 3.69 1.77
CA ALA A 91 -15.33 2.96 0.49
C ALA A 91 -16.78 2.72 0.02
N THR A 92 -17.52 3.80 -0.23
CA THR A 92 -18.91 3.75 -0.70
C THR A 92 -19.27 5.02 -1.47
N GLN A 93 -20.13 4.87 -2.47
CA GLN A 93 -20.78 5.95 -3.22
C GLN A 93 -22.22 6.20 -2.75
N ASP A 94 -22.75 5.38 -1.84
CA ASP A 94 -24.08 5.57 -1.26
C ASP A 94 -24.14 6.89 -0.47
N PRO A 95 -25.05 7.82 -0.80
CA PRO A 95 -25.10 9.14 -0.17
C PRO A 95 -25.49 9.11 1.32
N VAL A 96 -26.22 8.08 1.77
CA VAL A 96 -26.56 7.89 3.18
C VAL A 96 -25.35 7.36 3.95
N LEU A 97 -24.60 6.42 3.38
CA LEU A 97 -23.41 5.87 4.02
C LEU A 97 -22.23 6.86 4.01
N ARG A 98 -22.07 7.67 2.95
CA ARG A 98 -21.05 8.72 2.88
C ARG A 98 -21.20 9.77 3.97
N LYS A 99 -22.42 10.08 4.42
CA LYS A 99 -22.68 10.98 5.56
C LYS A 99 -22.10 10.47 6.88
N LYS A 100 -21.71 9.20 6.97
CA LYS A 100 -21.08 8.60 8.16
C LYS A 100 -19.56 8.82 8.21
N PHE A 101 -18.96 9.33 7.13
CA PHE A 101 -17.57 9.76 7.15
C PHE A 101 -17.47 11.05 7.96
N ALA A 102 -16.67 11.04 9.03
CA ALA A 102 -16.47 12.14 9.95
C ALA A 102 -15.05 12.70 9.83
#